data_AF-A0A1F4M6Z6-F1
#
_entry.id   AF-A0A1F4M6Z6-F1
#
_cell.length_a   1.000
_cell.length_b   1.000
_cell.length_c   1.000
_cell.angle_alpha   90.00
_cell.angle_beta   90.00
_cell.angle_gamma   90.00
#
_symmetry.space_group_name_H-M   'P 1'
#
loop_
_entity.id
_entity.type
_entity.pdbx_description
1 polymer ?
#
loop_
_entity_poly.entity_id
_entity_poly.type
_entity_poly.pdbx_seq_one_letter_code
_entity_poly.pdbx_strand_id
1 'polypeptide(L)'
;MSMKNKSRLPAISAALALVWGLTACGGSSSTPLQGVFLDAAVSGVDYTGDKGSQGMTNSTGTFNYQPGEKLTFAIGQMVLGTATGEAVVTPVSFETSGAGVGAHATRVLRTLQALDSDGDPSNGISISSSTRLGQTTKLALATALDADV
;
A
#
# COMPACT_ATOMS: atom_id res chain seq x y z
N MET A 1 -36.80 65.38 -47.99
CA MET A 1 -36.11 64.24 -47.36
C MET A 1 -36.92 62.96 -47.67
N SER A 2 -36.55 61.97 -48.49
CA SER A 2 -35.28 61.26 -48.73
C SER A 2 -34.51 61.02 -47.43
N MET A 3 -34.28 59.80 -46.94
CA MET A 3 -33.64 58.69 -47.67
C MET A 3 -34.08 57.30 -47.15
N LYS A 4 -33.98 56.32 -48.06
CA LYS A 4 -34.07 54.87 -47.84
C LYS A 4 -32.74 54.37 -47.25
N ASN A 5 -32.75 53.36 -46.37
CA ASN A 5 -31.59 52.47 -46.21
C ASN A 5 -32.01 51.01 -45.98
N LYS A 6 -31.58 50.14 -46.89
CA LYS A 6 -31.71 48.68 -46.88
C LYS A 6 -30.28 48.12 -46.87
N SER A 7 -29.88 47.31 -45.90
CA SER A 7 -28.70 46.43 -46.02
C SER A 7 -28.64 45.42 -44.86
N ARG A 8 -28.95 44.13 -45.07
CA ARG A 8 -28.12 43.00 -45.58
C ARG A 8 -27.50 42.18 -44.43
N LEU A 9 -27.99 40.94 -44.28
CA LEU A 9 -27.42 39.85 -43.48
C LEU A 9 -26.07 39.40 -44.06
N PRO A 10 -25.17 38.82 -43.24
CA PRO A 10 -24.73 37.45 -43.55
C PRO A 10 -24.61 36.52 -42.33
N ALA A 11 -24.74 35.24 -42.64
CA ALA A 11 -24.61 34.07 -41.79
C ALA A 11 -23.15 33.83 -41.32
N ILE A 12 -22.98 33.32 -40.10
CA ILE A 12 -21.78 32.56 -39.70
C ILE A 12 -22.23 31.33 -38.90
N SER A 13 -22.15 30.17 -39.56
CA SER A 13 -22.23 28.84 -38.97
C SER A 13 -21.17 28.68 -37.88
N ALA A 14 -21.61 28.37 -36.66
CA ALA A 14 -20.76 27.77 -35.64
C ALA A 14 -21.40 26.44 -35.24
N ALA A 15 -21.25 25.43 -36.10
CA ALA A 15 -21.54 24.06 -35.72
C ALA A 15 -20.47 23.60 -34.73
N LEU A 16 -20.90 23.45 -33.48
CA LEU A 16 -20.13 22.97 -32.34
C LEU A 16 -19.73 21.50 -32.59
N ALA A 17 -18.57 21.29 -33.20
CA ALA A 17 -18.00 19.96 -33.35
C ALA A 17 -17.40 19.50 -32.01
N LEU A 18 -18.21 18.75 -31.29
CA LEU A 18 -17.94 18.08 -30.03
C LEU A 18 -16.89 16.97 -30.26
N VAL A 19 -15.59 17.30 -30.26
CA VAL A 19 -14.52 16.29 -30.31
C VAL A 19 -14.29 15.74 -28.91
N TRP A 20 -15.01 14.66 -28.59
CA TRP A 20 -14.70 13.78 -27.47
C TRP A 20 -13.51 12.92 -27.88
N GLY A 21 -12.30 13.43 -27.63
CA GLY A 21 -11.10 12.61 -27.67
C GLY A 21 -11.13 11.65 -26.49
N LEU A 22 -11.54 10.40 -26.73
CA LEU A 22 -11.42 9.29 -25.79
C LEU A 22 -9.97 9.20 -25.32
N THR A 23 -9.74 9.51 -24.05
CA THR A 23 -8.46 9.30 -23.39
C THR A 23 -8.29 7.80 -23.17
N ALA A 24 -7.49 7.17 -24.01
CA ALA A 24 -7.12 5.76 -23.86
C ALA A 24 -6.27 5.59 -22.59
N CYS A 25 -6.87 5.07 -21.52
CA CYS A 25 -6.14 4.60 -20.35
C CYS A 25 -5.58 3.21 -20.67
N GLY A 26 -4.35 3.17 -21.21
CA GLY A 26 -3.57 1.94 -21.34
C GLY A 26 -3.00 1.53 -19.99
N GLY A 27 -3.85 0.96 -19.12
CA GLY A 27 -3.38 0.30 -17.91
C GLY A 27 -2.88 -1.10 -18.27
N SER A 28 -1.56 -1.29 -18.28
CA SER A 28 -0.98 -2.64 -18.32
C SER A 28 -1.40 -3.37 -17.04
N SER A 29 -2.48 -4.15 -17.10
CA SER A 29 -2.94 -4.97 -15.99
C SER A 29 -1.98 -6.16 -15.84
N SER A 30 -0.91 -5.97 -15.06
CA SER A 30 -0.15 -7.10 -14.55
C SER A 30 -1.09 -7.93 -13.68
N THR A 31 -1.15 -9.24 -13.92
CA THR A 31 -1.94 -10.15 -13.09
C THR A 31 -1.34 -10.14 -11.68
N PRO A 32 -2.10 -9.72 -10.65
CA PRO A 32 -1.58 -9.72 -9.29
C PRO A 32 -1.21 -11.15 -8.88
N LEU A 33 -0.02 -11.29 -8.32
CA LEU A 33 0.46 -12.48 -7.64
C LEU A 33 0.05 -12.45 -6.18
N GLN A 34 0.12 -13.61 -5.54
CA GLN A 34 -0.23 -13.79 -4.14
C GLN A 34 0.98 -14.31 -3.37
N GLY A 35 1.22 -13.72 -2.21
CA GLY A 35 2.27 -14.11 -1.28
C GLY A 35 1.70 -14.29 0.12
N VAL A 36 2.50 -14.89 1.00
CA VAL A 36 2.16 -15.06 2.42
C VAL A 36 3.22 -14.39 3.27
N PHE A 37 2.78 -13.52 4.18
CA PHE A 37 3.63 -12.97 5.23
C PHE A 37 3.66 -13.97 6.39
N LEU A 38 4.77 -14.69 6.50
CA LEU A 38 4.90 -15.85 7.36
C LEU A 38 5.79 -15.55 8.57
N ASP A 39 5.16 -15.54 9.75
CA ASP A 39 5.81 -15.48 11.06
C ASP A 39 4.93 -16.13 12.16
N ALA A 40 4.32 -17.27 11.81
CA ALA A 40 2.93 -17.64 12.15
C ALA A 40 1.96 -16.70 11.42
N ALA A 41 1.07 -17.24 10.58
CA ALA A 41 0.21 -16.45 9.68
C ALA A 41 -0.30 -15.14 10.34
N VAL A 42 0.16 -13.98 9.85
CA VAL A 42 -0.12 -12.70 10.49
C VAL A 42 -1.29 -12.02 9.81
N SER A 43 -2.41 -11.88 10.51
CA SER A 43 -3.60 -11.18 10.05
C SER A 43 -3.60 -9.72 10.48
N GLY A 44 -4.10 -8.83 9.62
CA GLY A 44 -4.34 -7.44 9.99
C GLY A 44 -3.16 -6.49 9.78
N VAL A 45 -2.12 -6.90 9.06
CA VAL A 45 -0.99 -6.05 8.65
C VAL A 45 -1.33 -5.36 7.34
N ASP A 46 -1.20 -4.04 7.31
CA ASP A 46 -1.34 -3.23 6.10
C ASP A 46 -0.13 -3.43 5.18
N TYR A 47 -0.36 -3.47 3.86
CA TYR A 47 0.71 -3.45 2.87
C TYR A 47 0.41 -2.44 1.77
N THR A 48 1.47 -1.75 1.30
CA THR A 48 1.42 -0.83 0.17
C THR A 48 2.64 -1.01 -0.72
N GLY A 49 2.42 -1.16 -2.01
CA GLY A 49 3.43 -1.43 -3.01
C GLY A 49 3.72 -0.25 -3.93
N ASP A 50 4.97 -0.17 -4.40
CA ASP A 50 5.43 0.89 -5.30
C ASP A 50 4.88 0.80 -6.73
N LYS A 51 4.19 -0.30 -7.08
CA LYS A 51 3.45 -0.48 -8.34
C LYS A 51 1.93 -0.44 -8.16
N GLY A 52 1.46 -0.08 -6.97
CA GLY A 52 0.06 0.19 -6.67
C GLY A 52 -0.70 -0.94 -5.96
N SER A 53 -0.06 -2.06 -5.62
CA SER A 53 -0.70 -3.07 -4.77
C SER A 53 -0.94 -2.51 -3.37
N GLN A 54 -2.12 -2.70 -2.82
CA GLN A 54 -2.43 -2.27 -1.46
C GLN A 54 -3.49 -3.17 -0.85
N GLY A 55 -3.48 -3.29 0.47
CA GLY A 55 -4.48 -4.08 1.19
C GLY A 55 -4.02 -4.42 2.59
N MET A 56 -4.64 -5.48 3.13
CA MET A 56 -4.36 -5.99 4.46
C MET A 56 -4.20 -7.50 4.38
N THR A 57 -3.27 -8.06 5.15
CA THR A 57 -3.13 -9.51 5.25
C THR A 57 -4.38 -10.13 5.87
N ASN A 58 -4.82 -11.26 5.31
CA ASN A 58 -5.96 -12.01 5.83
C ASN A 58 -5.56 -12.95 6.98
N SER A 59 -6.50 -13.78 7.47
CA SER A 59 -6.27 -14.77 8.54
C SER A 59 -5.16 -15.79 8.24
N THR A 60 -4.78 -15.97 6.98
CA THR A 60 -3.69 -16.86 6.57
C THR A 60 -2.39 -16.11 6.26
N GLY A 61 -2.31 -14.81 6.57
CA GLY A 61 -1.13 -13.97 6.28
C GLY A 61 -1.00 -13.56 4.81
N THR A 62 -2.01 -13.81 3.98
CA THR A 62 -1.94 -13.66 2.53
C THR A 62 -2.04 -12.20 2.10
N PHE A 63 -1.20 -11.78 1.16
CA PHE A 63 -1.22 -10.47 0.50
C PHE A 63 -1.11 -10.59 -1.02
N ASN A 64 -1.54 -9.56 -1.75
CA ASN A 64 -1.40 -9.49 -3.21
C ASN A 64 -0.32 -8.50 -3.63
N TYR A 65 0.41 -8.80 -4.69
CA TYR A 65 1.52 -7.98 -5.18
C TYR A 65 1.74 -8.14 -6.69
N GLN A 66 2.49 -7.24 -7.31
CA GLN A 66 2.92 -7.35 -8.70
C GLN A 66 4.35 -7.90 -8.79
N PRO A 67 4.72 -8.62 -9.87
CA PRO A 67 6.08 -9.13 -10.04
C PRO A 67 7.16 -8.04 -9.87
N GLY A 68 8.12 -8.28 -8.97
CA GLY A 68 9.22 -7.34 -8.66
C GLY A 68 8.77 -6.01 -8.06
N GLU A 69 7.58 -5.96 -7.45
CA GLU A 69 7.11 -4.81 -6.66
C GLU A 69 7.75 -4.83 -5.28
N LYS A 70 8.07 -3.65 -4.74
CA LYS A 70 8.46 -3.50 -3.33
C LYS A 70 7.25 -3.15 -2.50
N LEU A 71 7.01 -3.94 -1.46
CA LEU A 71 5.90 -3.79 -0.52
C LEU A 71 6.42 -3.27 0.81
N THR A 72 5.78 -2.22 1.32
CA THR A 72 5.96 -1.74 2.69
C THR A 72 4.86 -2.29 3.56
N PHE A 73 5.22 -2.95 4.66
CA PHE A 73 4.30 -3.55 5.63
C PHE A 73 4.20 -2.68 6.88
N ALA A 74 2.99 -2.48 7.38
CA ALA A 74 2.71 -1.57 8.50
C ALA A 74 1.54 -2.03 9.37
N ILE A 75 1.52 -1.55 10.61
CA ILE A 75 0.39 -1.67 11.55
C ILE A 75 0.01 -0.25 11.95
N GLY A 76 -1.06 0.29 11.37
CA GLY A 76 -1.45 1.68 11.61
C GLY A 76 -0.36 2.63 11.08
N GLN A 77 0.22 3.45 11.95
CA GLN A 77 1.34 4.34 11.57
C GLN A 77 2.74 3.73 11.79
N MET A 78 2.81 2.51 12.33
CA MET A 78 4.07 1.82 12.58
C MET A 78 4.50 0.99 11.37
N VAL A 79 5.63 1.34 10.76
CA VAL A 79 6.22 0.62 9.63
C VAL A 79 7.08 -0.54 10.16
N LEU A 80 6.71 -1.75 9.77
CA LEU A 80 7.45 -2.97 10.11
C LEU A 80 8.70 -3.09 9.25
N GLY A 81 8.58 -2.86 7.95
CA GLY A 81 9.68 -2.96 7.00
C GLY A 81 9.21 -2.96 5.55
N THR A 82 10.17 -3.00 4.63
CA THR A 82 9.93 -3.09 3.19
C THR A 82 10.59 -4.36 2.66
N ALA A 83 9.91 -5.11 1.79
CA ALA A 83 10.48 -6.28 1.10
C ALA A 83 10.01 -6.31 -0.35
N THR A 84 10.76 -7.00 -1.21
CA THR A 84 10.27 -7.39 -2.53
C THR A 84 9.12 -8.38 -2.36
N GLY A 85 8.04 -8.20 -3.12
CA GLY A 85 6.92 -9.12 -3.15
C GLY A 85 7.35 -10.49 -3.68
N GLU A 86 7.16 -11.51 -2.86
CA GLU A 86 7.50 -12.91 -3.14
C GLU A 86 6.38 -13.84 -2.62
N ALA A 87 6.43 -15.12 -3.02
CA ALA A 87 5.46 -16.12 -2.56
C ALA A 87 5.47 -16.26 -1.02
N VAL A 88 6.63 -16.08 -0.40
CA VAL A 88 6.81 -16.08 1.05
C VAL A 88 7.67 -14.88 1.42
N VAL A 89 7.12 -13.99 2.25
CA VAL A 89 7.86 -12.89 2.87
C VAL A 89 7.92 -13.17 4.36
N THR A 90 9.10 -13.09 4.94
CA THR A 90 9.32 -13.25 6.38
C THR A 90 9.96 -11.98 6.94
N PRO A 91 9.98 -11.77 8.26
CA PRO A 91 10.65 -10.62 8.85
C PRO A 91 12.14 -10.48 8.49
N VAL A 92 12.83 -11.58 8.15
CA VAL A 92 14.22 -11.55 7.66
C VAL A 92 14.34 -11.16 6.18
N SER A 93 13.23 -11.20 5.42
CA SER A 93 13.17 -10.75 4.03
C SER A 93 13.15 -9.21 3.92
N PHE A 94 12.96 -8.50 5.04
CA PHE A 94 12.91 -7.04 5.01
C PHE A 94 14.28 -6.42 4.72
N GLU A 95 14.24 -5.35 3.91
CA GLU A 95 15.35 -4.46 3.67
C GLU A 95 15.74 -3.77 4.98
N THR A 96 17.04 -3.72 5.24
CA THR A 96 17.57 -3.16 6.49
C THR A 96 18.32 -1.87 6.21
N SER A 97 18.13 -0.87 7.05
CA SER A 97 18.86 0.39 7.01
C SER A 97 19.58 0.59 8.34
N GLY A 98 20.70 -0.11 8.54
CA GLY A 98 21.63 0.14 9.66
C GLY A 98 21.69 -0.94 10.74
N ALA A 99 20.57 -1.47 11.22
CA ALA A 99 20.54 -2.38 12.38
C ALA A 99 20.97 -3.84 12.09
N GLY A 100 21.18 -4.20 10.82
CA GLY A 100 21.40 -5.58 10.40
C GLY A 100 20.11 -6.43 10.42
N VAL A 101 20.05 -7.43 9.54
CA VAL A 101 18.83 -8.23 9.27
C VAL A 101 18.31 -8.93 10.52
N GLY A 102 19.19 -9.50 11.34
CA GLY A 102 18.80 -10.23 12.54
C GLY A 102 18.15 -9.36 13.62
N ALA A 103 18.70 -8.17 13.89
CA ALA A 103 18.16 -7.28 14.92
C ALA A 103 16.83 -6.67 14.48
N HIS A 104 16.73 -6.25 13.21
CA HIS A 104 15.48 -5.73 12.66
C HIS A 104 14.37 -6.78 12.67
N ALA A 105 14.64 -7.99 12.16
CA ALA A 105 13.70 -9.09 12.20
C ALA A 105 13.24 -9.36 13.64
N THR A 106 14.16 -9.50 14.60
CA THR A 106 13.82 -9.75 16.01
C THR A 106 12.89 -8.68 16.61
N ARG A 107 13.07 -7.41 16.25
CA ARG A 107 12.18 -6.32 16.71
C ARG A 107 10.79 -6.44 16.10
N VAL A 108 10.71 -6.79 14.81
CA VAL A 108 9.42 -7.08 14.17
C VAL A 108 8.74 -8.25 14.88
N LEU A 109 9.44 -9.37 15.09
CA LEU A 109 8.92 -10.57 15.76
C LEU A 109 8.31 -10.24 17.13
N ARG A 110 9.08 -9.53 17.98
CA ARG A 110 8.60 -9.16 19.33
C ARG A 110 7.41 -8.22 19.27
N THR A 111 7.43 -7.25 18.36
CA THR A 111 6.31 -6.32 18.18
C THR A 111 5.05 -7.06 17.74
N LEU A 112 5.15 -7.99 16.79
CA LEU A 112 4.01 -8.78 16.34
C LEU A 112 3.42 -9.61 17.48
N GLN A 113 4.26 -10.31 18.24
CA GLN A 113 3.82 -11.09 19.41
C GLN A 113 3.21 -10.22 20.52
N ALA A 114 3.73 -9.02 20.75
CA ALA A 114 3.20 -8.10 21.76
C ALA A 114 1.85 -7.49 21.38
N LEU A 115 1.53 -7.43 20.10
CA LEU A 115 0.28 -6.87 19.57
C LEU A 115 -0.77 -7.94 19.25
N ASP A 116 -0.42 -9.20 19.43
CA ASP A 116 -1.30 -10.33 19.23
C ASP A 116 -2.51 -10.26 20.17
N SER A 117 -3.70 -10.51 19.63
CA SER A 117 -4.96 -10.26 20.33
C SER A 117 -5.30 -11.29 21.40
N ASP A 118 -4.83 -12.54 21.24
CA ASP A 118 -5.03 -13.64 22.20
C ASP A 118 -3.74 -14.04 22.90
N GLY A 119 -2.59 -13.57 22.42
CA GLY A 119 -1.28 -13.77 23.04
C GLY A 119 -0.73 -15.19 22.83
N ASP A 120 -1.27 -15.94 21.87
CA ASP A 120 -0.83 -17.28 21.51
C ASP A 120 -0.34 -17.33 20.05
N PRO A 121 0.96 -17.06 19.82
CA PRO A 121 1.51 -17.04 18.46
C PRO A 121 1.51 -18.42 17.78
N SER A 122 1.18 -19.51 18.50
CA SER A 122 1.13 -20.85 17.91
C SER A 122 -0.06 -21.05 16.96
N ASN A 123 -1.12 -20.24 17.11
CA ASN A 123 -2.33 -20.30 16.29
C ASN A 123 -2.35 -19.26 15.14
N GLY A 124 -1.29 -18.46 15.01
CA GLY A 124 -1.23 -17.29 14.15
C GLY A 124 -1.02 -16.02 14.98
N ILE A 125 -0.91 -14.88 14.31
CA ILE A 125 -0.87 -13.57 14.99
C ILE A 125 -2.03 -12.76 14.45
N SER A 126 -2.94 -12.33 15.32
CA SER A 126 -4.12 -11.55 14.93
C SER A 126 -4.05 -10.14 15.48
N ILE A 127 -3.87 -9.17 14.58
CA ILE A 127 -3.83 -7.76 14.95
C ILE A 127 -5.24 -7.15 14.88
N SER A 128 -5.78 -6.78 16.03
CA SER A 128 -7.12 -6.17 16.13
C SER A 128 -7.17 -4.77 15.51
N SER A 129 -8.36 -4.37 15.03
CA SER A 129 -8.60 -3.01 14.55
C SER A 129 -8.37 -1.95 15.63
N SER A 130 -8.72 -2.24 16.89
CA SER A 130 -8.41 -1.38 18.04
C SER A 130 -6.92 -1.17 18.22
N THR A 131 -6.12 -2.23 18.10
CA THR A 131 -4.65 -2.14 18.20
C THR A 131 -4.10 -1.26 17.09
N ARG A 132 -4.56 -1.43 15.86
CA ARG A 132 -4.15 -0.62 14.70
C ARG A 132 -4.45 0.86 14.88
N LEU A 133 -5.66 1.18 15.35
CA LEU A 133 -6.08 2.56 15.61
C LEU A 133 -5.32 3.18 16.79
N GLY A 134 -4.88 2.38 17.76
CA GLY A 134 -4.05 2.81 18.87
C GLY A 134 -2.61 3.13 18.48
N GLN A 135 -2.10 2.62 17.34
CA GLN A 135 -0.76 2.91 16.84
C GLN A 135 -0.72 4.28 16.13
N THR A 136 -0.76 5.35 16.91
CA THR A 136 -0.68 6.73 16.42
C THR A 136 0.75 7.26 16.29
N THR A 137 1.72 6.54 16.85
CA THR A 137 3.13 6.93 16.78
C THR A 137 3.73 6.46 15.46
N LYS A 138 4.26 7.41 14.69
CA LYS A 138 5.04 7.09 13.49
C LYS A 138 6.38 6.50 13.89
N LEU A 139 6.48 5.18 13.88
CA LEU A 139 7.69 4.42 14.20
C LEU A 139 8.10 3.56 13.02
N ALA A 140 9.38 3.60 12.65
CA ALA A 140 9.95 2.73 11.62
C ALA A 140 10.94 1.75 12.26
N LEU A 141 10.59 0.47 12.30
CA LEU A 141 11.40 -0.56 12.98
C LEU A 141 12.74 -0.85 12.29
N ALA A 142 12.86 -0.50 11.01
CA ALA A 142 14.09 -0.64 10.22
C ALA A 142 15.21 0.33 10.66
N THR A 143 14.84 1.51 11.16
CA THR A 143 15.78 2.58 11.55
C THR A 143 15.75 2.91 13.04
N ALA A 144 14.90 2.24 13.82
CA ALA A 144 14.93 2.35 15.27
C ALA A 144 16.32 1.94 15.76
N LEU A 145 17.15 2.92 16.15
CA LEU A 145 18.38 2.70 16.88
C LEU A 145 18.01 2.46 18.34
N ASP A 146 18.76 1.60 19.03
CA ASP A 146 18.60 1.18 20.44
C ASP A 146 18.78 2.35 21.43
N ALA A 147 17.95 3.38 21.31
CA ALA A 147 18.01 4.59 22.11
C ALA A 147 16.60 5.05 22.45
N ASP A 148 15.81 4.20 23.13
CA ASP A 148 14.78 4.60 24.11
C ASP A 148 14.17 3.35 24.79
N VAL A 149 14.96 2.66 25.62
CA VAL A 149 14.43 1.76 26.67
C VAL A 149 15.13 2.07 27.98
#